data_AF-A0A8S1WCI2-F1
#
_entry.id   AF-A0A8S1WCI2-F1
#
_cell.length_a   1.000
_cell.length_b   1.000
_cell.length_c   1.000
_cell.angle_alpha   90.00
_cell.angle_beta   90.00
_cell.angle_gamma   90.00
#
_symmetry.space_group_name_H-M   'P 1'
#
loop_
_entity.id
_entity.type
_entity.pdbx_description
1 polymer ?
#
loop_
_entity_poly.entity_id
_entity_poly.type
_entity_poly.pdbx_seq_one_letter_code
_entity_poly.pdbx_strand_id
1 'polypeptide(L)'
;MIKLWKKTIIIIILIYFETDIFLKASLLGLCLLFYQFIAQNYKPFILQKFYLLDIQSGQYCSFALIFAVVKYICEQSEQYNFSTLIQSFIFIISILLSYPFIINILKVYYNKYKFLILGSLFQGFKSLNPNFKFTKLLGEKISKLRQKEGRTQRNIQKLKSLLLKKKQDGQLGIVNFAKNNMQKKKQISLILNCSFGNKI
;
A
#
# COMPACT_ATOMS: atom_id res chain seq x y z
N MET A 1 -15.80 8.81 7.06
CA MET A 1 -17.13 9.10 6.45
C MET A 1 -17.07 9.40 4.95
N ILE A 2 -16.18 10.29 4.48
CA ILE A 2 -16.09 10.73 3.05
C ILE A 2 -16.05 9.57 2.03
N LYS A 3 -15.34 8.47 2.32
CA LYS A 3 -15.24 7.30 1.43
C LYS A 3 -16.56 6.55 1.19
N LEU A 4 -17.49 6.56 2.16
CA LEU A 4 -18.79 5.90 2.05
C LEU A 4 -19.78 6.73 1.25
N TRP A 5 -19.85 8.03 1.55
CA TRP A 5 -20.70 8.98 0.82
C TRP A 5 -20.37 9.06 -0.68
N LYS A 6 -19.08 8.99 -1.05
CA LYS A 6 -18.65 8.91 -2.45
C LYS A 6 -19.28 7.73 -3.19
N LYS A 7 -19.30 6.54 -2.59
CA LYS A 7 -19.87 5.35 -3.22
C LYS A 7 -21.39 5.48 -3.38
N THR A 8 -22.06 6.02 -2.37
CA THR A 8 -23.52 6.21 -2.38
C THR A 8 -23.96 7.22 -3.43
N ILE A 9 -23.25 8.36 -3.58
CA ILE A 9 -23.57 9.37 -4.60
C ILE A 9 -23.39 8.81 -6.02
N ILE A 10 -22.30 8.08 -6.28
CA ILE A 10 -22.06 7.45 -7.59
C ILE A 10 -23.17 6.43 -7.92
N ILE A 11 -23.59 5.64 -6.93
CA ILE A 11 -24.68 4.66 -7.09
C ILE A 11 -26.03 5.36 -7.37
N ILE A 12 -26.33 6.45 -6.67
CA ILE A 12 -27.56 7.22 -6.88
C ILE A 12 -27.58 7.83 -8.30
N ILE A 13 -26.47 8.38 -8.76
CA ILE A 13 -26.34 8.93 -10.14
C ILE A 13 -26.51 7.81 -11.18
N LEU A 14 -25.95 6.63 -10.92
CA LEU A 14 -26.07 5.47 -11.81
C LEU A 14 -27.52 4.98 -11.95
N ILE A 15 -28.30 5.04 -10.87
CA ILE A 15 -29.69 4.53 -10.79
C ILE A 15 -30.71 5.56 -11.30
N TYR A 16 -30.57 6.84 -10.97
CA TYR A 16 -31.61 7.85 -11.30
C TYR A 16 -31.53 8.39 -12.73
N PHE A 17 -30.37 8.29 -13.40
CA PHE A 17 -30.18 8.74 -14.78
C PHE A 17 -29.91 7.55 -15.70
N GLU A 18 -30.93 6.71 -15.87
CA GLU A 18 -30.86 5.53 -16.75
C GLU A 18 -31.00 5.91 -18.23
N THR A 19 -31.81 6.93 -18.53
CA THR A 19 -32.20 7.32 -19.90
C THR A 19 -31.32 8.40 -20.54
N ASP A 20 -30.71 9.29 -19.76
CA ASP A 20 -29.90 10.41 -20.27
C ASP A 20 -28.39 10.18 -20.05
N ILE A 21 -27.75 9.52 -21.03
CA ILE A 21 -26.33 9.14 -21.00
C ILE A 21 -25.43 10.37 -20.87
N PHE A 22 -25.78 11.48 -21.52
CA PHE A 22 -25.00 12.72 -21.48
C PHE A 22 -25.01 13.36 -20.09
N LEU A 23 -26.19 13.48 -19.50
CA LEU A 23 -26.36 14.07 -18.17
C LEU A 23 -25.71 13.20 -17.09
N LYS A 24 -25.86 11.87 -17.22
CA LYS A 24 -25.21 10.88 -16.36
C LYS A 24 -23.69 11.04 -16.38
N ALA A 25 -23.08 11.07 -17.56
CA ALA A 25 -21.64 11.18 -17.69
C ALA A 25 -21.10 12.54 -17.22
N SER A 26 -21.82 13.63 -17.46
CA SER A 26 -21.49 14.97 -16.96
C SER A 26 -21.52 15.02 -15.42
N LEU A 27 -22.57 14.50 -14.78
CA LEU A 27 -22.65 14.44 -13.32
C LEU A 27 -21.56 13.57 -12.70
N LEU A 28 -21.25 12.43 -13.33
CA LEU A 28 -20.21 11.51 -12.89
C LEU A 28 -18.83 12.15 -13.01
N GLY A 29 -18.56 12.85 -14.12
CA GLY A 29 -17.35 13.64 -14.34
C GLY A 29 -17.20 14.78 -13.34
N LEU A 30 -18.27 15.53 -13.08
CA LEU A 30 -18.28 16.61 -12.09
C LEU A 30 -18.00 16.08 -10.68
N CYS A 31 -18.62 14.95 -10.30
CA CYS A 31 -18.39 14.31 -9.02
C CYS A 31 -16.95 13.81 -8.87
N LEU A 32 -16.34 13.32 -9.95
CA LEU A 32 -14.92 12.94 -9.99
C LEU A 32 -14.00 14.15 -9.85
N LEU A 33 -14.29 15.27 -10.52
CA LEU A 33 -13.53 16.52 -10.41
C LEU A 33 -13.56 17.07 -8.98
N PHE A 34 -14.74 17.13 -8.35
CA PHE A 34 -14.85 17.53 -6.95
C PHE A 34 -14.07 16.60 -6.03
N TYR A 35 -14.14 15.28 -6.27
CA TYR A 35 -13.35 14.32 -5.51
C TYR A 35 -11.84 14.56 -5.66
N GLN A 36 -11.35 14.81 -6.88
CA GLN A 36 -9.93 15.10 -7.11
C GLN A 36 -9.48 16.39 -6.45
N PHE A 37 -10.30 17.45 -6.53
CA PHE A 37 -10.01 18.72 -5.88
C PHE A 37 -9.91 18.57 -4.35
N ILE A 38 -10.86 17.84 -3.75
CA ILE A 38 -10.83 17.55 -2.30
C ILE A 38 -9.64 16.67 -1.94
N ALA A 39 -9.35 15.63 -2.73
CA ALA A 39 -8.24 14.73 -2.49
C ALA A 39 -6.90 15.47 -2.53
N GLN A 40 -6.74 16.41 -3.47
CA GLN A 40 -5.52 17.20 -3.63
C GLN A 40 -5.26 18.12 -2.42
N ASN A 41 -6.31 18.70 -1.85
CA ASN A 41 -6.21 19.60 -0.69
C ASN A 41 -6.05 18.85 0.64
N TYR A 42 -6.78 17.75 0.84
CA TYR A 42 -6.79 17.04 2.13
C TYR A 42 -5.74 15.93 2.26
N LYS A 43 -5.05 15.54 1.18
CA LYS A 43 -4.02 14.48 1.16
C LYS A 43 -4.40 13.26 2.02
N PRO A 44 -5.43 12.49 1.61
CA PRO A 44 -6.04 11.45 2.45
C PRO A 44 -5.12 10.27 2.80
N PHE A 45 -3.89 10.23 2.27
CA PHE A 45 -2.90 9.18 2.52
C PHE A 45 -1.62 9.76 3.11
N ILE A 46 -1.13 9.15 4.19
CA ILE A 46 0.13 9.50 4.87
C ILE A 46 1.35 9.25 3.95
N LEU A 47 1.24 8.28 3.03
CA LEU A 47 2.26 7.93 2.05
C LEU A 47 2.02 8.64 0.72
N GLN A 48 2.92 9.56 0.37
CA GLN A 48 2.88 10.38 -0.84
C GLN A 48 2.77 9.55 -2.14
N LYS A 49 3.35 8.35 -2.16
CA LYS A 49 3.32 7.45 -3.32
C LYS A 49 1.91 6.91 -3.62
N PHE A 50 1.10 6.66 -2.60
CA PHE A 50 -0.29 6.22 -2.78
C PHE A 50 -1.21 7.36 -3.17
N TYR A 51 -0.96 8.55 -2.62
CA TYR A 51 -1.67 9.78 -3.03
C TYR A 51 -1.45 10.10 -4.52
N LEU A 52 -0.20 10.02 -4.99
CA LEU A 52 0.11 10.27 -6.41
C LEU A 52 -0.60 9.26 -7.33
N LEU A 53 -0.63 7.99 -6.91
CA LEU A 53 -1.34 6.93 -7.64
C LEU A 53 -2.86 7.18 -7.70
N ASP A 54 -3.47 7.60 -6.58
CA ASP A 54 -4.91 7.87 -6.51
C ASP A 54 -5.29 9.04 -7.42
N ILE A 55 -4.51 10.13 -7.40
CA ILE A 55 -4.71 11.28 -8.30
C ILE A 55 -4.57 10.89 -9.75
N GLN A 56 -3.50 10.18 -10.11
CA GLN A 56 -3.28 9.71 -11.48
C GLN A 56 -4.47 8.86 -11.92
N SER A 57 -4.84 7.83 -11.15
CA SER A 57 -5.98 6.96 -11.47
C SER A 57 -7.30 7.72 -11.65
N GLY A 58 -7.53 8.76 -10.84
CA GLY A 58 -8.67 9.65 -10.99
C GLY A 58 -8.63 10.44 -12.30
N GLN A 59 -7.48 10.98 -12.71
CA GLN A 59 -7.35 11.76 -13.95
C GLN A 59 -7.62 10.91 -15.18
N TYR A 60 -7.06 9.69 -15.21
CA TYR A 60 -7.33 8.77 -16.30
C TYR A 60 -8.78 8.29 -16.33
N CYS A 61 -9.42 8.10 -15.18
CA CYS A 61 -10.86 7.81 -15.11
C CYS A 61 -11.69 8.95 -15.70
N SER A 62 -11.34 10.21 -15.39
CA SER A 62 -11.98 11.39 -15.99
C SER A 62 -11.77 11.46 -17.51
N PHE A 63 -10.56 11.19 -18.01
CA PHE A 63 -10.31 11.11 -19.45
C PHE A 63 -11.11 9.99 -20.13
N ALA A 64 -11.21 8.82 -19.51
CA ALA A 64 -12.01 7.71 -20.05
C ALA A 64 -13.50 8.06 -20.14
N LEU A 65 -14.05 8.77 -19.15
CA LEU A 65 -15.42 9.29 -19.18
C LEU A 65 -15.61 10.28 -20.34
N ILE A 66 -14.69 11.23 -20.51
CA ILE A 66 -14.76 12.20 -21.60
C ILE A 66 -14.75 11.49 -22.95
N PHE A 67 -13.80 10.57 -23.18
CA PHE A 67 -13.74 9.83 -24.44
C PHE A 67 -14.98 8.95 -24.67
N ALA A 68 -15.55 8.35 -23.63
CA ALA A 68 -16.79 7.58 -23.75
C ALA A 68 -17.98 8.47 -24.20
N VAL A 69 -18.06 9.70 -23.68
CA VAL A 69 -19.08 10.68 -24.12
C VAL A 69 -18.84 11.11 -25.57
N VAL A 70 -17.60 11.43 -25.94
CA VAL A 70 -17.28 11.82 -27.33
C VAL A 70 -17.58 10.67 -28.30
N LYS A 71 -17.27 9.42 -27.92
CA LYS A 71 -17.62 8.24 -28.69
C LYS A 71 -19.14 8.14 -28.91
N TYR A 72 -19.92 8.31 -27.84
CA TYR A 72 -21.38 8.28 -27.91
C TYR A 72 -21.96 9.35 -28.84
N ILE A 73 -21.41 10.57 -28.80
CA ILE A 73 -21.80 11.66 -29.72
C ILE A 73 -21.44 11.32 -31.18
N CYS A 74 -20.29 10.69 -31.41
CA CYS A 74 -19.91 10.24 -32.76
C CYS A 74 -20.81 9.12 -33.28
N GLU A 75 -21.25 8.21 -32.42
CA GLU A 75 -22.23 7.16 -32.79
C GLU A 75 -23.60 7.78 -33.11
N GLN A 76 -24.04 8.76 -32.33
CA GLN A 76 -25.32 9.46 -32.55
C GLN A 76 -25.32 10.31 -33.83
N SER A 77 -24.16 10.80 -34.26
CA SER A 77 -24.00 11.57 -35.51
C SER A 77 -23.64 10.69 -36.73
N GLU A 78 -23.79 9.37 -36.61
CA GLU A 78 -23.49 8.37 -37.66
C GLU A 78 -22.04 8.39 -38.19
N GLN A 79 -21.11 8.99 -37.43
CA GLN A 79 -19.70 9.06 -37.78
C GLN A 79 -18.91 7.86 -37.24
N TYR A 80 -19.20 6.68 -37.77
CA TYR A 80 -18.65 5.40 -37.30
C TYR A 80 -17.11 5.31 -37.35
N ASN A 81 -16.48 5.94 -38.35
CA ASN A 81 -15.01 5.97 -38.47
C ASN A 81 -14.35 6.71 -37.29
N PHE A 82 -14.90 7.87 -36.90
CA PHE A 82 -14.40 8.63 -35.76
C PHE A 82 -14.68 7.93 -34.44
N SER A 83 -15.85 7.31 -34.28
CA SER A 83 -16.17 6.49 -33.11
C SER A 83 -15.17 5.35 -32.90
N THR A 84 -14.81 4.63 -33.98
CA THR A 84 -13.82 3.54 -33.94
C THR A 84 -12.43 4.06 -33.55
N LEU A 85 -12.04 5.21 -34.09
CA LEU A 85 -10.76 5.86 -33.78
C LEU A 85 -10.69 6.28 -32.30
N ILE A 86 -11.75 6.88 -31.77
CA ILE A 86 -11.87 7.24 -30.35
C ILE A 86 -11.84 5.99 -29.46
N GLN A 87 -12.52 4.91 -29.85
CA GLN A 87 -12.52 3.66 -29.12
C GLN A 87 -11.11 3.03 -29.05
N SER A 88 -10.34 3.10 -30.13
CA SER A 88 -8.93 2.68 -30.14
C SER A 88 -8.09 3.51 -29.16
N PHE A 89 -8.28 4.84 -29.12
CA PHE A 89 -7.59 5.68 -28.14
C PHE A 89 -7.95 5.35 -26.69
N ILE A 90 -9.23 5.10 -26.39
CA ILE A 90 -9.67 4.65 -25.06
C ILE A 90 -8.93 3.37 -24.65
N PHE A 91 -8.81 2.41 -25.57
CA PHE A 91 -8.14 1.14 -25.31
C PHE A 91 -6.64 1.33 -25.05
N ILE A 92 -5.96 2.11 -25.89
CA ILE A 92 -4.52 2.41 -25.73
C ILE A 92 -4.26 3.11 -24.40
N ILE A 93 -5.05 4.12 -24.05
CA ILE A 93 -4.92 4.86 -22.78
C ILE A 93 -5.16 3.92 -21.60
N SER A 94 -6.14 3.02 -21.69
CA SER A 94 -6.45 2.03 -20.65
C SER A 94 -5.30 1.04 -20.42
N ILE A 95 -4.64 0.60 -21.48
CA ILE A 95 -3.44 -0.26 -21.38
C ILE A 95 -2.29 0.53 -20.75
N LEU A 96 -2.02 1.74 -21.25
CA LEU A 96 -0.92 2.58 -20.77
C LEU A 96 -1.09 2.92 -19.27
N LEU A 97 -2.33 3.13 -18.83
CA LEU A 97 -2.69 3.33 -17.43
C LEU A 97 -2.49 2.08 -16.58
N SER A 98 -2.86 0.93 -17.11
CA SER A 98 -2.77 -0.34 -16.39
C SER A 98 -1.33 -0.80 -16.25
N TYR A 99 -0.45 -0.40 -17.17
CA TYR A 99 0.96 -0.77 -17.21
C TYR A 99 1.74 -0.51 -15.90
N PRO A 100 1.77 0.71 -15.30
CA PRO A 100 2.46 0.95 -14.04
C PRO A 100 1.89 0.13 -12.87
N PHE A 101 0.59 -0.17 -12.88
CA PHE A 101 -0.03 -1.05 -11.89
C PHE A 101 0.42 -2.49 -12.07
N ILE A 102 0.35 -3.02 -13.30
CA ILE A 102 0.80 -4.36 -13.64
C ILE A 102 2.28 -4.52 -13.28
N ILE A 103 3.15 -3.58 -13.66
CA ILE A 103 4.57 -3.62 -13.29
C ILE A 103 4.77 -3.60 -11.78
N ASN A 104 4.05 -2.75 -11.04
CA ASN A 104 4.22 -2.69 -9.58
C ASN A 104 3.76 -3.99 -8.92
N ILE A 105 2.63 -4.57 -9.35
CA ILE A 105 2.16 -5.87 -8.88
C ILE A 105 3.19 -6.96 -9.23
N LEU A 106 3.66 -6.98 -10.47
CA LEU A 106 4.65 -7.93 -10.96
C LEU A 106 5.97 -7.80 -10.18
N LYS A 107 6.39 -6.58 -9.84
CA LYS A 107 7.59 -6.31 -9.05
C LYS A 107 7.46 -6.80 -7.61
N VAL A 108 6.29 -6.61 -6.99
CA VAL A 108 6.00 -7.13 -5.64
C VAL A 108 5.97 -8.66 -5.65
N TYR A 109 5.28 -9.26 -6.63
CA TYR A 109 5.25 -10.70 -6.83
C TYR A 109 6.64 -11.26 -7.12
N TYR A 110 7.39 -10.64 -8.02
CA TYR A 110 8.74 -11.03 -8.35
C TYR A 110 9.64 -10.97 -7.11
N ASN A 111 9.56 -9.92 -6.29
CA ASN A 111 10.35 -9.86 -5.06
C ASN A 111 9.98 -10.97 -4.06
N LYS A 112 8.71 -11.35 -3.97
CA LYS A 112 8.23 -12.42 -3.07
C LYS A 112 8.63 -13.81 -3.57
N TYR A 113 8.51 -14.06 -4.87
CA TYR A 113 8.76 -15.35 -5.50
C TYR A 113 10.13 -15.43 -6.19
N LYS A 114 11.00 -14.44 -6.00
CA LYS A 114 12.28 -14.31 -6.71
C LYS A 114 13.09 -15.59 -6.63
N PHE A 115 13.18 -16.18 -5.44
CA PHE A 115 13.95 -17.39 -5.19
C PHE A 115 13.33 -18.64 -5.79
N LEU A 116 12.00 -18.73 -5.80
CA LEU A 116 11.27 -19.82 -6.45
C LEU A 116 11.43 -19.75 -7.97
N ILE A 117 11.26 -18.56 -8.55
CA ILE A 117 11.40 -18.31 -10.00
C ILE A 117 12.86 -18.50 -10.45
N LEU A 118 13.84 -17.98 -9.70
CA LEU A 118 15.26 -18.24 -10.00
C LEU A 118 15.62 -19.72 -9.82
N GLY A 119 15.03 -20.39 -8.82
CA GLY A 119 15.24 -21.81 -8.57
C GLY A 119 14.72 -22.69 -9.70
N SER A 120 13.49 -22.44 -10.15
CA SER A 120 12.89 -23.15 -11.28
C SER A 120 13.58 -22.85 -12.60
N LEU A 121 13.96 -21.58 -12.86
CA LEU A 121 14.80 -21.23 -14.01
C LEU A 121 16.15 -21.95 -13.96
N PHE A 122 16.81 -21.97 -12.81
CA PHE A 122 18.08 -22.68 -12.65
C PHE A 122 17.92 -24.19 -12.90
N GLN A 123 16.83 -24.79 -12.44
CA GLN A 123 16.53 -26.20 -12.66
C GLN A 123 16.24 -26.50 -14.14
N GLY A 124 15.48 -25.62 -14.81
CA GLY A 124 15.23 -25.68 -16.25
C GLY A 124 16.51 -25.53 -17.08
N PHE A 125 17.33 -24.53 -16.79
CA PHE A 125 18.63 -24.34 -17.46
C PHE A 125 19.60 -25.48 -17.20
N LYS A 126 19.62 -26.05 -15.98
CA LYS A 126 20.43 -27.23 -15.66
C LYS A 126 19.97 -28.46 -16.44
N SER A 127 18.67 -28.61 -16.69
CA SER A 127 18.11 -29.72 -17.49
C SER A 127 18.40 -29.58 -18.99
N LEU A 128 18.41 -28.34 -19.51
CA LEU A 128 18.63 -28.06 -20.93
C LEU A 128 20.12 -28.05 -21.31
N ASN A 129 21.00 -27.49 -20.47
CA ASN A 129 22.43 -27.50 -20.76
C ASN A 129 23.29 -27.34 -19.48
N PRO A 130 23.80 -28.43 -18.90
CA PRO A 130 24.47 -28.42 -17.60
C PRO A 130 25.85 -27.73 -17.60
N ASN A 131 26.53 -27.64 -18.75
CA ASN A 131 27.91 -27.14 -18.87
C ASN A 131 28.02 -25.67 -19.34
N PHE A 132 26.91 -24.94 -19.41
CA PHE A 132 26.95 -23.55 -19.86
C PHE A 132 27.56 -22.63 -18.77
N LYS A 133 28.48 -21.73 -19.15
CA LYS A 133 29.07 -20.75 -18.20
C LYS A 133 28.01 -19.94 -17.44
N PHE A 134 26.86 -19.73 -18.07
CA PHE A 134 25.72 -19.04 -17.47
C PHE A 134 25.12 -19.81 -16.28
N THR A 135 25.05 -21.14 -16.35
CA THR A 135 24.51 -21.99 -15.27
C THR A 135 25.40 -21.88 -14.03
N LYS A 136 26.73 -21.85 -14.19
CA LYS A 136 27.68 -21.66 -13.08
C LYS A 136 27.55 -20.25 -12.45
N LEU A 137 27.48 -19.21 -13.27
CA LEU A 137 27.28 -17.83 -12.82
C LEU A 137 25.92 -17.64 -12.10
N LEU A 138 24.85 -18.25 -12.61
CA LEU A 138 23.54 -18.20 -11.98
C LEU A 138 23.56 -18.89 -10.61
N GLY A 139 24.20 -20.05 -10.52
CA GLY A 139 24.36 -20.81 -9.27
C GLY A 139 25.11 -20.01 -8.20
N GLU A 140 26.22 -19.38 -8.56
CA GLU A 140 26.97 -18.49 -7.65
C GLU A 140 26.17 -17.26 -7.23
N LYS A 141 25.38 -16.69 -8.15
CA LYS A 141 24.53 -15.53 -7.84
C LYS A 141 23.39 -15.92 -6.89
N ILE A 142 22.80 -17.09 -7.07
CA ILE A 142 21.77 -17.66 -6.20
C ILE A 142 22.35 -17.93 -4.80
N SER A 143 23.54 -18.54 -4.72
CA SER A 143 24.17 -18.85 -3.42
C SER A 143 24.53 -17.58 -2.65
N LYS A 144 25.09 -16.55 -3.32
CA LYS A 144 25.34 -15.23 -2.72
C LYS A 144 24.07 -14.55 -2.22
N LEU A 145 22.98 -14.60 -3.00
CA LEU A 145 21.69 -14.03 -2.58
C LEU A 145 21.13 -14.75 -1.35
N ARG A 146 21.17 -16.10 -1.34
CA ARG A 146 20.72 -16.92 -0.21
C ARG A 146 21.53 -16.66 1.06
N GLN A 147 22.85 -16.51 0.92
CA GLN A 147 23.72 -16.19 2.04
C GLN A 147 23.44 -14.79 2.61
N LYS A 148 23.22 -13.80 1.74
CA LYS A 148 22.88 -12.44 2.15
C LYS A 148 21.56 -12.40 2.92
N GLU A 149 20.54 -13.10 2.44
CA GLU A 149 19.24 -13.18 3.11
C GLU A 149 19.33 -13.90 4.46
N GLY A 150 20.10 -14.99 4.56
CA GLY A 150 20.37 -15.66 5.83
C GLY A 150 21.06 -14.74 6.85
N ARG A 151 21.99 -13.87 6.42
CA ARG A 151 22.60 -12.85 7.29
C ARG A 151 21.56 -11.82 7.76
N THR A 152 20.71 -11.34 6.85
CA THR A 152 19.64 -10.39 7.20
C THR A 152 18.65 -10.99 8.19
N GLN A 153 18.20 -12.23 7.99
CA GLN A 153 17.30 -12.91 8.94
C GLN A 153 17.92 -13.07 10.32
N ARG A 154 19.20 -13.49 10.40
CA ARG A 154 19.93 -13.57 11.68
C ARG A 154 20.02 -12.22 12.37
N ASN A 155 20.29 -11.14 11.62
CA ASN A 155 20.35 -9.79 12.18
C ASN A 155 18.97 -9.32 12.68
N ILE A 156 17.89 -9.61 11.94
CA ILE A 156 16.52 -9.31 12.39
C ILE A 156 16.17 -10.10 13.66
N GLN A 157 16.54 -11.38 13.74
CA GLN A 157 16.33 -12.20 14.93
C GLN A 157 17.09 -11.65 16.14
N LYS A 158 18.36 -11.26 15.95
CA LYS A 158 19.16 -10.58 16.99
C LYS A 158 18.53 -9.27 17.42
N LEU A 159 18.05 -8.45 16.48
CA LEU A 159 17.38 -7.20 16.80
C LEU A 159 16.09 -7.43 17.58
N LYS A 160 15.31 -8.44 17.20
CA LYS A 160 14.06 -8.82 17.88
C LYS A 160 14.31 -9.33 19.29
N SER A 161 15.33 -10.17 19.51
CA SER A 161 15.69 -10.65 20.84
C SER A 161 16.21 -9.52 21.74
N LEU A 162 17.01 -8.60 21.20
CA LEU A 162 17.47 -7.41 21.93
C LEU A 162 16.32 -6.46 22.32
N LEU A 163 15.37 -6.23 21.41
CA LEU A 163 14.18 -5.41 21.69
C LEU A 163 13.30 -6.04 22.77
N LEU A 164 13.11 -7.36 22.75
CA LEU A 164 12.35 -8.08 23.77
C LEU A 164 13.06 -8.04 25.13
N LYS A 165 14.38 -8.26 25.15
CA LYS A 165 15.19 -8.18 26.37
C LYS A 165 15.14 -6.78 26.99
N LYS A 166 15.32 -5.73 26.18
CA LYS A 166 15.24 -4.34 26.63
C LYS A 166 13.84 -3.96 27.14
N LYS A 167 12.77 -4.53 26.57
CA LYS A 167 11.39 -4.36 27.07
C LYS A 167 11.20 -5.01 28.44
N GLN A 168 11.76 -6.19 28.65
CA GLN A 168 11.73 -6.89 29.94
C GLN A 168 12.57 -6.16 30.99
N ASP A 169 13.79 -5.73 30.65
CA ASP A 169 14.68 -4.97 31.55
C ASP A 169 14.05 -3.62 31.95
N GLY A 170 13.39 -2.94 31.00
CA GLY A 170 12.63 -1.71 31.27
C GLY A 170 11.44 -1.93 32.20
N GLN A 171 10.72 -3.05 32.08
CA GLN A 171 9.64 -3.42 33.00
C GLN A 171 10.18 -3.79 34.39
N LEU A 172 11.31 -4.51 34.46
CA LEU A 172 11.95 -4.87 35.74
C LEU A 172 12.45 -3.62 36.49
N GLY A 173 12.98 -2.63 35.77
CA GLY A 173 13.41 -1.35 36.33
C GLY A 173 12.27 -0.54 36.94
N ILE A 174 11.11 -0.49 36.27
CA ILE A 174 9.91 0.20 36.78
C ILE A 174 9.34 -0.52 38.01
N VAL A 175 9.32 -1.85 38.02
CA VAL A 175 8.85 -2.65 39.16
C VAL A 175 9.77 -2.49 40.37
N ASN A 176 11.09 -2.49 40.18
CA ASN A 176 12.05 -2.26 41.26
C ASN A 176 11.98 -0.83 41.81
N PHE A 177 11.75 0.17 40.95
CA PHE A 177 11.56 1.57 41.37
C PHE A 177 10.26 1.75 42.18
N ALA A 178 9.17 1.10 41.77
CA ALA A 178 7.90 1.11 42.51
C ALA A 178 8.04 0.42 43.88
N LYS A 179 8.76 -0.71 43.95
CA LYS A 179 9.00 -1.46 45.19
C LYS A 179 9.85 -0.67 46.19
N ASN A 180 10.90 0.00 45.72
CA ASN A 180 11.73 0.88 46.55
C ASN A 180 10.96 2.09 47.08
N ASN A 181 10.08 2.69 46.26
CA ASN A 181 9.24 3.81 46.71
C ASN A 181 8.17 3.39 47.73
N MET A 182 7.60 2.19 47.61
CA MET A 182 6.70 1.65 48.65
C MET A 182 7.44 1.38 49.97
N GLN A 183 8.66 0.83 49.92
CA GLN A 183 9.45 0.60 51.13
C GLN A 183 9.85 1.92 51.81
N LYS A 184 10.23 2.94 51.04
CA LYS A 184 10.49 4.30 51.56
C LYS A 184 9.25 4.91 52.23
N LYS A 185 8.06 4.77 51.62
CA LYS A 185 6.80 5.21 52.24
C LYS A 185 6.52 4.49 53.56
N LYS A 186 6.77 3.17 53.64
CA LYS A 186 6.61 2.40 54.88
C LYS A 186 7.56 2.84 56.00
N GLN A 187 8.82 3.15 55.67
CA GLN A 187 9.77 3.69 56.65
C GLN A 187 9.36 5.07 57.15
N ILE A 188 8.88 5.95 56.27
CA ILE A 188 8.39 7.28 56.64
C ILE A 188 7.15 7.18 57.55
N SER A 189 6.21 6.26 57.28
CA SER A 189 5.05 6.04 58.17
C SER A 189 5.44 5.46 59.53
N LEU A 190 6.49 4.64 59.62
CA LEU A 190 7.00 4.11 60.89
C LEU A 190 7.66 5.23 61.72
N ILE A 191 8.41 6.13 61.09
CA ILE A 191 9.04 7.27 61.76
C ILE A 191 7.96 8.26 62.27
N LEU A 192 6.91 8.52 61.48
CA LEU A 192 5.79 9.37 61.90
C LEU A 192 5.00 8.79 63.08
N ASN A 193 4.79 7.46 63.12
CA ASN A 193 4.10 6.82 64.24
C ASN A 193 4.92 6.83 65.54
N CYS A 194 6.26 6.72 65.47
CA CYS A 194 7.11 6.86 66.65
C CYS A 194 7.19 8.32 67.16
N SER A 195 7.05 9.32 66.27
CA SER A 195 7.07 10.73 66.67
C SER A 195 5.77 11.21 67.34
N PHE A 196 4.65 10.52 67.13
CA PHE A 196 3.36 10.86 67.75
C PHE A 196 3.09 10.13 69.07
N GLY A 197 3.85 9.09 69.42
CA GLY A 197 3.69 8.36 70.68
C GLY A 197 4.33 9.01 71.91
N ASN A 198 5.06 10.12 71.74
CA ASN A 198 5.80 10.80 72.82
C ASN A 198 5.20 12.16 73.23
N LYS A 199 3.92 12.39 72.93
CA LYS A 199 3.13 13.50 73.49
C LYS A 199 1.96 12.94 74.29
N ILE A 200 2.25 12.45 75.49
CA ILE A 200 1.30 12.37 76.62
C ILE A 200 2.05 12.91 77.83
#